data_AF-A0A933JGY9-F1
#
_entry.id   AF-A0A933JGY9-F1
#
_cell.length_a   1.000
_cell.length_b   1.000
_cell.length_c   1.000
_cell.angle_alpha   90.00
_cell.angle_beta   90.00
_cell.angle_gamma   90.00
#
_symmetry.space_group_name_H-M   'P 1'
#
loop_
_entity.id
_entity.type
_entity.pdbx_description
1 polymer ?
#
loop_
_entity_poly.entity_id
_entity_poly.type
_entity_poly.pdbx_seq_one_letter_code
_entity_poly.pdbx_strand_id
1 'polypeptide(L)'
;MSNHDRVSKGIALLKAGLAPFVERELVSVYKDKALSEAKTLLPPDDRINGNRAIAQWDASVLLKVTCDGWNEVFSRTLGRSERSLVQELRDWRNKWAHQTPFNTL
;
A
#
# COMPACT_ATOMS: atom_id res chain seq x y z
N MET A 1 -13.28 21.41 8.21
CA MET A 1 -12.50 20.21 7.84
C MET A 1 -11.62 19.84 9.01
N SER A 2 -11.87 18.68 9.61
CA SER A 2 -11.12 18.12 10.74
C SER A 2 -9.72 17.66 10.29
N ASN A 3 -8.77 17.53 11.24
CA ASN A 3 -7.51 16.84 10.99
C ASN A 3 -7.75 15.40 10.50
N HIS A 4 -8.80 14.75 11.02
CA HIS A 4 -9.22 13.42 10.57
C HIS A 4 -9.59 13.39 9.08
N ASP A 5 -10.36 14.39 8.62
CA ASP A 5 -10.76 14.49 7.22
C ASP A 5 -9.55 14.73 6.31
N ARG A 6 -8.60 15.56 6.76
CA ARG A 6 -7.36 15.85 6.03
C ARG A 6 -6.52 14.59 5.84
N VAL A 7 -6.30 13.83 6.92
CA VAL A 7 -5.49 12.60 6.87
C VAL A 7 -6.20 11.53 6.04
N SER A 8 -7.51 11.36 6.22
CA SER A 8 -8.31 10.41 5.44
C SER A 8 -8.27 10.74 3.94
N LYS A 9 -8.38 12.03 3.58
CA LYS A 9 -8.23 12.49 2.19
C LYS A 9 -6.82 12.23 1.65
N GLY A 10 -5.78 12.46 2.45
CA GLY A 10 -4.40 12.17 2.09
C GLY A 10 -4.17 10.68 1.79
N ILE A 11 -4.69 9.79 2.64
CA ILE A 11 -4.61 8.33 2.44
C ILE A 11 -5.38 7.91 1.17
N ALA A 12 -6.53 8.52 0.90
CA ALA A 12 -7.29 8.24 -0.32
C ALA A 12 -6.52 8.67 -1.59
N LEU A 13 -5.86 9.84 -1.56
CA LEU A 13 -5.02 10.29 -2.67
C LEU A 13 -3.78 9.40 -2.86
N LEU A 14 -3.15 8.99 -1.76
CA LEU A 14 -2.04 8.04 -1.79
C LEU A 14 -2.47 6.73 -2.47
N LYS A 15 -3.62 6.16 -2.07
CA LYS A 15 -4.17 4.97 -2.72
C LYS A 15 -4.37 5.20 -4.22
N ALA A 16 -5.00 6.31 -4.60
CA ALA A 16 -5.33 6.61 -5.99
C ALA A 16 -4.08 6.71 -6.89
N GLY A 17 -2.99 7.27 -6.38
CA GLY A 17 -1.72 7.33 -7.12
C GLY A 17 -0.91 6.03 -7.07
N LEU A 18 -0.89 5.35 -5.93
CA LEU A 18 -0.04 4.19 -5.70
C LEU A 18 -0.59 2.92 -6.35
N ALA A 19 -1.91 2.72 -6.38
CA ALA A 19 -2.51 1.50 -6.93
C ALA A 19 -2.15 1.23 -8.41
N PRO A 20 -2.32 2.18 -9.35
CA PRO A 20 -1.95 1.95 -10.75
C PRO A 20 -0.43 1.80 -10.95
N PHE A 21 0.37 2.46 -10.11
CA PHE A 21 1.83 2.28 -10.11
C PHE A 21 2.19 0.84 -9.71
N VAL A 22 1.68 0.36 -8.58
CA VAL A 22 1.96 -0.99 -8.07
C VAL A 22 1.54 -2.06 -9.06
N GLU A 23 0.32 -1.95 -9.62
CA GLU A 23 -0.17 -2.89 -10.63
C GLU A 23 0.74 -2.92 -11.86
N ARG A 24 1.13 -1.77 -12.39
CA ARG A 24 2.03 -1.68 -13.54
C ARG A 24 3.38 -2.34 -13.29
N GLU A 25 4.03 -2.07 -12.16
CA GLU A 25 5.34 -2.64 -11.86
C GLU A 25 5.26 -4.17 -11.68
N LEU A 26 4.23 -4.66 -10.99
CA LEU A 26 3.99 -6.11 -10.83
C LEU A 26 3.72 -6.79 -12.17
N VAL A 27 2.89 -6.20 -13.04
CA VAL A 27 2.63 -6.70 -14.39
C VAL A 27 3.89 -6.67 -15.25
N SER A 28 4.74 -5.64 -15.11
CA SER A 28 6.00 -5.54 -15.84
C SER A 28 6.94 -6.72 -15.53
N VAL A 29 7.03 -7.12 -14.26
CA VAL A 29 7.92 -8.19 -13.79
C VAL A 29 7.32 -9.59 -13.99
N TYR A 30 6.07 -9.79 -13.57
CA TYR A 30 5.45 -11.13 -13.48
C TYR A 30 4.48 -11.46 -14.63
N LYS A 31 4.18 -10.50 -15.50
CA LYS A 31 3.26 -10.67 -16.64
C LYS A 31 1.91 -11.23 -16.18
N ASP A 32 1.42 -12.30 -16.81
CA ASP A 32 0.14 -12.94 -16.51
C ASP A 32 0.05 -13.49 -15.07
N LYS A 33 1.18 -13.66 -14.38
CA LYS A 33 1.22 -14.14 -12.99
C LYS A 33 1.14 -13.01 -11.96
N ALA A 34 1.09 -11.75 -12.37
CA ALA A 34 1.18 -10.59 -11.45
C ALA A 34 0.19 -10.66 -10.28
N LEU A 35 -1.07 -10.99 -10.54
CA LEU A 35 -2.06 -11.10 -9.47
C LEU A 35 -1.78 -12.27 -8.52
N SER A 36 -1.29 -13.39 -9.03
CA SER A 36 -0.93 -14.57 -8.22
C SER A 36 0.25 -14.25 -7.31
N GLU A 37 1.33 -13.70 -7.87
CA GLU A 37 2.52 -13.33 -7.11
C GLU A 37 2.21 -12.24 -6.09
N ALA A 38 1.44 -11.21 -6.47
CA ALA A 38 1.05 -10.15 -5.57
C ALA A 38 0.20 -10.67 -4.39
N LYS A 39 -0.63 -11.71 -4.59
CA LYS A 39 -1.39 -12.35 -3.52
C LYS A 39 -0.51 -13.08 -2.50
N THR A 40 0.66 -13.58 -2.90
CA THR A 40 1.63 -14.19 -1.96
C THR A 40 2.19 -13.17 -0.97
N LEU A 41 2.17 -11.88 -1.34
CA LEU A 41 2.62 -10.77 -0.51
C LEU A 41 1.52 -10.22 0.39
N LEU A 42 0.27 -10.72 0.29
CA LEU A 42 -0.81 -10.32 1.19
C LEU A 42 -0.63 -10.92 2.59
N PRO A 43 -1.18 -10.29 3.63
CA PRO A 43 -1.33 -10.95 4.93
C PRO A 43 -2.12 -12.26 4.79
N PRO A 44 -1.80 -13.30 5.58
CA PRO A 44 -2.64 -14.48 5.69
C PRO A 44 -4.08 -14.07 6.00
N ASP A 45 -5.05 -14.72 5.34
CA ASP A 45 -6.48 -14.48 5.51
C ASP A 45 -7.01 -13.10 5.09
N ASP A 46 -6.25 -12.26 4.37
CA ASP A 46 -6.77 -11.04 3.75
C ASP A 46 -7.66 -11.37 2.52
N ARG A 47 -8.86 -11.88 2.81
CA ARG A 47 -9.87 -12.24 1.81
C ARG A 47 -10.45 -11.01 1.11
N ILE A 48 -10.39 -9.83 1.73
CA ILE A 48 -10.94 -8.59 1.18
C ILE A 48 -10.10 -8.17 -0.02
N ASN A 49 -8.79 -8.03 0.15
CA ASN A 49 -7.90 -7.66 -0.94
C ASN A 49 -7.62 -8.86 -1.86
N GLY A 50 -7.56 -10.09 -1.33
CA GLY A 50 -7.36 -11.31 -2.11
C GLY A 50 -8.45 -11.60 -3.15
N ASN A 51 -9.65 -11.05 -2.98
CA ASN A 51 -10.77 -11.17 -3.93
C ASN A 51 -10.93 -9.97 -4.88
N ARG A 52 -10.01 -8.99 -4.81
CA ARG A 52 -10.05 -7.75 -5.61
C ARG A 52 -8.89 -7.69 -6.59
N ALA A 53 -9.06 -6.89 -7.64
CA ALA A 53 -7.94 -6.49 -8.50
C ALA A 53 -6.95 -5.61 -7.71
N ILE A 54 -5.68 -5.61 -8.11
CA ILE A 54 -4.61 -4.83 -7.44
C ILE A 54 -4.98 -3.34 -7.37
N ALA A 55 -5.55 -2.79 -8.45
CA ALA A 55 -6.04 -1.42 -8.50
C ALA A 55 -7.04 -1.04 -7.40
N GLN A 56 -7.72 -2.02 -6.78
CA GLN A 56 -8.74 -1.80 -5.76
C GLN A 56 -8.23 -2.00 -4.33
N TRP A 57 -6.99 -2.46 -4.16
CA TRP A 57 -6.40 -2.70 -2.84
C TRP A 57 -6.36 -1.41 -2.01
N ASP A 58 -6.44 -1.56 -0.70
CA ASP A 58 -6.31 -0.41 0.19
C ASP A 58 -4.86 0.07 0.30
N ALA A 59 -4.67 1.29 0.83
CA ALA A 59 -3.34 1.87 0.99
C ALA A 59 -2.43 1.04 1.91
N SER A 60 -2.99 0.27 2.85
CA SER A 60 -2.21 -0.56 3.76
C SER A 60 -1.48 -1.66 3.04
N VAL A 61 -2.23 -2.38 2.20
CA VAL A 61 -1.73 -3.49 1.40
C VAL A 61 -0.78 -3.00 0.34
N LEU A 62 -1.12 -1.91 -0.36
CA LEU A 62 -0.24 -1.35 -1.39
C LEU A 62 1.13 -0.96 -0.82
N LEU A 63 1.18 -0.30 0.34
CA LEU A 63 2.44 0.03 1.02
C LEU A 63 3.20 -1.22 1.48
N LYS A 64 2.51 -2.24 1.99
CA LYS A 64 3.13 -3.51 2.40
C LYS A 64 3.75 -4.22 1.20
N VAL A 65 3.00 -4.40 0.12
CA VAL A 65 3.47 -5.06 -1.11
C VAL A 65 4.66 -4.31 -1.71
N THR A 66 4.62 -2.97 -1.70
CA THR A 66 5.75 -2.14 -2.13
C THR A 66 6.98 -2.39 -1.27
N CYS A 67 6.80 -2.58 0.04
CA CYS A 67 7.89 -2.90 0.94
C CYS A 67 8.47 -4.30 0.76
N ASP A 68 7.61 -5.30 0.65
CA ASP A 68 8.02 -6.71 0.64
C ASP A 68 8.61 -7.08 -0.73
N GLY A 69 8.02 -6.57 -1.81
CA GLY A 69 8.51 -6.75 -3.18
C GLY A 69 9.62 -5.79 -3.61
N TRP A 70 10.25 -5.06 -2.68
CA TRP A 70 11.14 -3.95 -3.02
C TRP A 70 12.29 -4.36 -3.94
N ASN A 71 13.07 -5.36 -3.53
CA ASN A 71 14.28 -5.76 -4.27
C ASN A 71 13.94 -6.34 -5.65
N GLU A 72 12.85 -7.09 -5.73
CA GLU A 72 12.51 -7.85 -6.93
C GLU A 72 11.76 -7.01 -7.97
N VAL A 73 10.91 -6.08 -7.52
CA VAL A 73 9.97 -5.32 -8.37
C VAL A 73 10.31 -3.84 -8.37
N PHE A 74 10.24 -3.18 -7.20
CA PHE A 74 10.18 -1.72 -7.14
C PHE A 74 11.54 -1.02 -7.24
N SER A 75 12.63 -1.69 -6.86
CA SER A 75 14.01 -1.19 -6.96
C SER A 75 14.48 -0.95 -8.40
N ARG A 76 13.75 -1.49 -9.38
CA ARG A 76 14.02 -1.29 -10.82
C ARG A 76 13.66 0.12 -11.30
N THR A 77 12.72 0.76 -10.60
CA THR A 77 12.15 2.07 -10.99
C THR A 77 12.36 3.12 -9.91
N LEU A 78 12.42 2.72 -8.63
CA LEU A 78 12.53 3.61 -7.47
C LEU A 78 13.91 3.48 -6.80
N GLY A 79 14.34 4.56 -6.15
CA GLY A 79 15.62 4.64 -5.44
C GLY A 79 15.50 4.55 -3.92
N ARG A 80 16.63 4.80 -3.25
CA ARG A 80 16.75 4.77 -1.79
C ARG A 80 15.80 5.76 -1.11
N SER A 81 15.63 6.96 -1.67
CA SER A 81 14.78 8.00 -1.09
C SER A 81 13.32 7.55 -1.02
N GLU A 82 12.83 6.94 -2.10
CA GLU A 82 11.48 6.40 -2.17
C GLU A 82 11.31 5.20 -1.21
N ARG A 83 12.34 4.37 -1.03
CA ARG A 83 12.32 3.29 -0.03
C ARG A 83 12.04 3.82 1.37
N SER A 84 12.73 4.90 1.75
CA SER A 84 12.54 5.53 3.06
C SER A 84 11.14 6.11 3.17
N LEU A 85 10.67 6.83 2.14
CA LEU A 85 9.33 7.41 2.12
C LEU A 85 8.22 6.36 2.26
N VAL A 86 8.31 5.24 1.54
CA VAL A 86 7.32 4.15 1.62
C VAL A 86 7.27 3.55 3.04
N GLN A 87 8.43 3.42 3.70
CA GLN A 87 8.48 2.97 5.11
C GLN A 87 7.80 3.96 6.04
N GLU A 88 8.11 5.26 5.92
CA GLU A 88 7.48 6.31 6.73
C GLU A 88 5.96 6.35 6.53
N LEU A 89 5.48 6.28 5.29
CA LEU A 89 4.04 6.25 4.98
C LEU A 89 3.36 5.03 5.59
N ARG A 90 4.01 3.87 5.57
CA ARG A 90 3.49 2.64 6.18
C ARG A 90 3.34 2.81 7.69
N ASP A 91 4.35 3.36 8.35
CA ASP A 91 4.33 3.61 9.80
C ASP A 91 3.24 4.61 10.19
N TRP A 92 3.12 5.72 9.47
CA TRP A 92 2.08 6.72 9.73
C TRP A 92 0.68 6.17 9.50
N ARG A 93 0.46 5.42 8.42
CA ARG A 93 -0.84 4.80 8.14
C ARG A 93 -1.18 3.74 9.20
N ASN A 94 -0.22 2.93 9.64
CA ASN A 94 -0.41 1.99 10.76
C ASN A 94 -0.81 2.73 12.04
N LYS A 95 -0.07 3.78 12.43
CA LYS A 95 -0.41 4.62 13.59
C LYS A 95 -1.81 5.21 13.47
N TRP A 96 -2.18 5.72 12.30
CA TRP A 96 -3.51 6.27 12.02
C TRP A 96 -4.63 5.25 12.23
N ALA A 97 -4.46 4.03 11.72
CA ALA A 97 -5.43 2.94 11.88
C ALA A 97 -5.57 2.47 13.33
N HIS A 98 -4.53 2.64 14.16
CA HIS A 98 -4.53 2.30 15.58
C HIS A 98 -4.78 3.49 16.50
N GLN A 99 -5.14 4.68 15.98
CA GLN A 99 -5.49 5.80 16.85
C GLN A 99 -6.69 5.40 17.70
N THR A 100 -6.45 5.29 19.00
CA THR A 100 -7.51 5.19 19.99
C THR A 100 -8.30 6.50 19.90
N PRO A 101 -9.65 6.46 19.87
CA PRO A 101 -10.44 7.69 19.95
C PRO A 101 -9.98 8.47 21.18
N PHE A 102 -9.82 9.79 21.04
CA PHE A 102 -9.48 10.67 22.16
C PHE A 102 -10.48 10.39 23.28
N ASN A 103 -9.99 9.84 24.40
CA ASN A 103 -10.81 9.70 25.59
C ASN A 103 -11.19 11.11 26.01
N THR A 104 -12.47 11.45 25.84
CA THR A 104 -13.00 12.63 26.50
C THR A 104 -13.15 12.21 27.95
N LEU A 105 -12.47 12.94 28.84
CA LEU A 105 -12.34 12.67 30.27
C LEU A 105 -13.62 12.14 30.92
#